data_AF-F1APS0-F1
#
_entry.id   AF-F1APS0-F1
#
_cell.length_a   1.000
_cell.length_b   1.000
_cell.length_c   1.000
_cell.angle_alpha   90.00
_cell.angle_beta   90.00
_cell.angle_gamma   90.00
#
_symmetry.space_group_name_H-M   'P 1'
#
loop_
_entity.id
_entity.type
_entity.pdbx_description
1 polymer ?
#
loop_
_entity_poly.entity_id
_entity_poly.type
_entity_poly.pdbx_seq_one_letter_code
_entity_poly.pdbx_strand_id
1 'polypeptide(L)'
;KDSDVLCLFRLTPQPGVDPVEAAAAVAGESSTATWTVVWTDLLTACDVYRAKAYFVEEVPNKPDEFFAFIAYECDLFEEGSIANLTASIIGNVFGFKAVKALRLEDMRIPYAYLKTFQGPATGVIVERERMDVFGRPLLGATVKPKLGLSGKNYGRVVYEGLKGGLDFLKDDENINSQPFMRWRERFLYCMEGINKAVAKSGQVKGSYLNVTASTMEDMYERAEYAKAVGSVIVMIDLVIGYTAIQSMALWARKNDMILHLHRAGHSTYTRQKNHGINFRVICKWMRMSGVDHIHAGTVVGKLEGDPNAVKGFYDTLLLTALKEDRTLGIFFDMDWAALRKCLPVASGGIHCGQMHQ
;
A
#
# COMPACT_ATOMS: atom_id res chain seq x y z
N LYS A 1 -23.51 -10.94 -2.56
CA LYS A 1 -24.02 -10.01 -3.59
C LYS A 1 -22.84 -9.33 -4.28
N ASP A 2 -23.05 -8.76 -5.47
CA ASP A 2 -21.98 -8.00 -6.16
C ASP A 2 -21.59 -6.71 -5.42
N SER A 3 -22.46 -6.18 -4.57
CA SER A 3 -22.18 -5.03 -3.71
C SER A 3 -21.38 -5.35 -2.45
N ASP A 4 -21.25 -6.62 -2.04
CA ASP A 4 -20.63 -6.95 -0.76
C ASP A 4 -19.11 -6.76 -0.79
N VAL A 5 -18.52 -6.28 0.31
CA VAL A 5 -17.09 -6.48 0.57
C VAL A 5 -16.92 -7.92 1.03
N LEU A 6 -15.98 -8.65 0.42
CA LEU A 6 -15.64 -10.01 0.87
C LEU A 6 -14.24 -10.02 1.48
N CYS A 7 -14.08 -10.73 2.59
CA CYS A 7 -12.79 -10.95 3.22
C CYS A 7 -12.50 -12.45 3.30
N LEU A 8 -11.24 -12.80 3.06
CA LEU A 8 -10.71 -14.11 3.36
C LEU A 8 -9.78 -14.01 4.58
N PHE A 9 -10.14 -14.71 5.64
CA PHE A 9 -9.27 -14.87 6.80
C PHE A 9 -8.69 -16.28 6.83
N ARG A 10 -7.37 -16.39 7.01
CA ARG A 10 -6.73 -17.60 7.53
C ARG A 10 -6.84 -17.58 9.04
N LEU A 11 -7.50 -18.58 9.59
CA LEU A 11 -7.96 -18.65 10.97
C LEU A 11 -7.35 -19.90 11.63
N THR A 12 -6.79 -19.72 12.82
CA THR A 12 -6.37 -20.82 13.70
C THR A 12 -7.16 -20.70 15.00
N PRO A 13 -8.23 -21.50 15.20
CA PRO A 13 -8.98 -21.52 16.45
C PRO A 13 -8.11 -21.98 17.64
N GLN A 14 -8.52 -21.65 18.87
CA GLN A 14 -7.96 -22.32 20.04
C GLN A 14 -8.42 -23.78 20.11
N PRO A 15 -7.67 -24.67 20.79
CA PRO A 15 -8.11 -26.04 21.03
C PRO A 15 -9.51 -26.09 21.66
N GLY A 16 -10.41 -26.87 21.07
CA GLY A 16 -11.79 -27.02 21.51
C GLY A 16 -12.77 -25.95 21.00
N VAL A 17 -12.30 -24.95 20.24
CA VAL A 17 -13.17 -23.98 19.55
C VAL A 17 -13.50 -24.51 18.17
N ASP A 18 -14.79 -24.58 17.84
CA ASP A 18 -15.27 -24.99 16.53
C ASP A 18 -14.86 -23.96 15.44
N PRO A 19 -14.37 -24.39 14.27
CA PRO A 19 -13.94 -23.47 13.21
C PRO A 19 -15.06 -22.58 12.66
N VAL A 20 -16.30 -23.07 12.60
CA VAL A 20 -17.47 -22.29 12.15
C VAL A 20 -17.83 -21.24 13.20
N GLU A 21 -17.78 -21.60 14.48
CA GLU A 21 -17.97 -20.64 15.58
C GLU A 21 -16.89 -19.55 15.58
N ALA A 22 -15.62 -19.93 15.38
CA ALA A 22 -14.53 -18.95 15.28
C ALA A 22 -14.69 -18.02 14.06
N ALA A 23 -15.15 -18.53 12.91
CA ALA A 23 -15.48 -17.71 11.75
C ALA A 23 -16.68 -16.79 12.00
N ALA A 24 -17.71 -17.26 12.69
CA ALA A 24 -18.88 -16.48 13.09
C ALA A 24 -18.51 -15.37 14.09
N ALA A 25 -17.62 -15.64 15.04
CA ALA A 25 -17.10 -14.65 15.98
C ALA A 25 -16.33 -13.53 15.25
N VAL A 26 -15.47 -13.89 14.28
CA VAL A 26 -14.79 -12.89 13.43
C VAL A 26 -15.81 -12.07 12.65
N ALA A 27 -16.81 -12.70 12.02
CA ALA A 27 -17.85 -11.97 11.27
C ALA A 27 -18.66 -11.03 12.16
N GLY A 28 -19.11 -11.49 13.32
CA GLY A 28 -19.91 -10.71 14.25
C GLY A 28 -19.17 -9.46 14.74
N GLU A 29 -17.97 -9.63 15.28
CA GLU A 29 -17.21 -8.56 15.95
C GLU A 29 -16.40 -7.67 14.99
N SER A 30 -16.47 -7.96 13.68
CA SER A 30 -16.06 -7.03 12.61
C SER A 30 -17.24 -6.38 11.89
N SER A 31 -18.47 -6.54 12.42
CA SER A 31 -19.68 -5.90 11.91
C SER A 31 -20.53 -5.29 13.03
N THR A 32 -21.42 -6.05 13.65
CA THR A 32 -22.45 -5.52 14.55
C THR A 32 -22.57 -6.24 15.89
N ALA A 33 -21.88 -7.36 16.10
CA ALA A 33 -22.08 -8.19 17.28
C ALA A 33 -21.28 -7.70 18.49
N THR A 34 -21.69 -8.19 19.65
CA THR A 34 -20.89 -8.19 20.88
C THR A 34 -21.10 -9.53 21.59
N TRP A 35 -20.46 -9.73 22.75
CA TRP A 35 -20.41 -11.01 23.46
C TRP A 35 -21.74 -11.47 24.08
N THR A 36 -22.76 -10.62 24.15
CA THR A 36 -24.09 -10.97 24.68
C THR A 36 -25.19 -10.35 23.83
N VAL A 37 -26.38 -10.96 23.86
CA VAL A 37 -27.54 -10.46 23.10
C VAL A 37 -27.96 -9.11 23.66
N VAL A 38 -28.17 -8.15 22.75
CA VAL A 38 -28.66 -6.82 23.08
C VAL A 38 -29.99 -6.58 22.38
N TRP A 39 -30.99 -6.11 23.14
CA TRP A 39 -32.33 -5.87 22.59
C TRP A 39 -32.34 -4.73 21.55
N THR A 40 -31.34 -3.86 21.58
CA THR A 40 -31.18 -2.75 20.64
C THR A 40 -30.99 -3.20 19.19
N ASP A 41 -30.63 -4.47 18.95
CA ASP A 41 -30.68 -5.07 17.61
C ASP A 41 -32.06 -4.89 16.95
N LEU A 42 -33.14 -4.98 17.75
CA LEU A 42 -34.54 -4.87 17.31
C LEU A 42 -34.92 -3.45 16.86
N LEU A 43 -34.05 -2.46 17.09
CA LEU A 43 -34.25 -1.08 16.64
C LEU A 43 -33.64 -0.83 15.24
N THR A 44 -33.04 -1.84 14.62
CA THR A 44 -32.32 -1.72 13.34
C THR A 44 -32.78 -2.80 12.37
N ALA A 45 -32.44 -2.64 11.09
CA ALA A 45 -32.53 -3.71 10.10
C ALA A 45 -31.39 -4.73 10.31
N CYS A 46 -31.33 -5.37 11.47
CA CYS A 46 -30.18 -6.18 11.90
C CYS A 46 -29.83 -7.32 10.94
N ASP A 47 -30.82 -7.88 10.23
CA ASP A 47 -30.60 -8.91 9.21
C ASP A 47 -29.80 -8.41 7.99
N VAL A 48 -29.88 -7.12 7.70
CA VAL A 48 -29.08 -6.46 6.64
C VAL A 48 -27.64 -6.30 7.10
N TYR A 49 -27.44 -5.69 8.27
CA TYR A 49 -26.13 -5.19 8.72
C TYR A 49 -25.17 -6.26 9.28
N ARG A 50 -25.68 -7.39 9.78
CA ARG A 50 -24.81 -8.49 10.26
C ARG A 50 -23.92 -8.98 9.12
N ALA A 51 -22.61 -9.08 9.31
CA ALA A 51 -21.76 -9.81 8.35
C ALA A 51 -22.02 -11.31 8.45
N LYS A 52 -21.76 -12.04 7.36
CA LYS A 52 -22.03 -13.48 7.28
C LYS A 52 -20.77 -14.25 6.88
N ALA A 53 -20.27 -15.11 7.76
CA ALA A 53 -19.34 -16.16 7.37
C ALA A 53 -20.10 -17.20 6.56
N TYR A 54 -19.83 -17.29 5.25
CA TYR A 54 -20.65 -18.09 4.33
C TYR A 54 -19.94 -19.37 3.85
N PHE A 55 -18.63 -19.46 4.04
CA PHE A 55 -17.86 -20.64 3.68
C PHE A 55 -16.62 -20.76 4.58
N VAL A 56 -16.36 -21.97 5.05
CA VAL A 56 -15.17 -22.31 5.85
C VAL A 56 -14.58 -23.59 5.26
N GLU A 57 -13.30 -23.57 4.92
CA GLU A 57 -12.58 -24.73 4.38
C GLU A 57 -11.24 -24.91 5.10
N GLU A 58 -10.72 -26.14 5.11
CA GLU A 58 -9.39 -26.42 5.67
C GLU A 58 -8.28 -25.84 4.78
N VAL A 59 -7.21 -25.34 5.40
CA VAL A 59 -6.02 -24.96 4.67
C VAL A 59 -5.26 -26.24 4.24
N PRO A 60 -4.93 -26.40 2.95
CA PRO A 60 -4.18 -27.57 2.49
C PRO A 60 -2.86 -27.75 3.25
N ASN A 61 -2.62 -28.98 3.72
CA ASN A 61 -1.41 -29.39 4.44
C ASN A 61 -1.16 -28.66 5.77
N LYS A 62 -2.19 -28.03 6.34
CA LYS A 62 -2.14 -27.35 7.64
C LYS A 62 -3.33 -27.77 8.50
N PRO A 63 -3.23 -28.90 9.23
CA PRO A 63 -4.27 -29.28 10.18
C PRO A 63 -4.47 -28.14 11.17
N ASP A 64 -5.72 -27.92 11.58
CA ASP A 64 -6.17 -26.86 12.51
C ASP A 64 -6.07 -25.41 11.98
N GLU A 65 -5.73 -25.20 10.70
CA GLU A 65 -5.87 -23.91 10.02
C GLU A 65 -7.02 -23.95 9.02
N PHE A 66 -7.82 -22.89 9.00
CA PHE A 66 -9.01 -22.77 8.16
C PHE A 66 -8.99 -21.47 7.36
N PHE A 67 -9.55 -21.51 6.17
CA PHE A 67 -9.94 -20.34 5.40
C PHE A 67 -11.41 -20.03 5.68
N ALA A 68 -11.68 -18.86 6.23
CA ALA A 68 -13.01 -18.35 6.52
C ALA A 68 -13.34 -17.19 5.56
N PHE A 69 -14.42 -17.35 4.80
CA PHE A 69 -14.92 -16.35 3.87
C PHE A 69 -16.10 -15.61 4.46
N ILE A 70 -15.98 -14.29 4.56
CA ILE A 70 -16.95 -13.43 5.23
C ILE A 70 -17.43 -12.34 4.26
N ALA A 71 -18.75 -12.19 4.16
CA ALA A 71 -19.39 -11.14 3.37
C ALA A 71 -19.92 -10.03 4.28
N TYR A 72 -19.65 -8.79 3.89
CA TYR A 72 -20.06 -7.56 4.57
C TYR A 72 -20.90 -6.72 3.61
N GLU A 73 -22.04 -6.23 4.11
CA GLU A 73 -22.90 -5.32 3.34
C GLU A 73 -22.15 -4.00 3.05
N CYS A 74 -22.35 -3.43 1.86
CA CYS A 74 -21.64 -2.24 1.42
C CYS A 74 -21.87 -1.05 2.35
N ASP A 75 -23.10 -0.91 2.86
CA ASP A 75 -23.56 0.20 3.70
C ASP A 75 -22.88 0.26 5.08
N LEU A 76 -22.09 -0.76 5.45
CA LEU A 76 -21.29 -0.73 6.67
C LEU A 76 -20.09 0.22 6.58
N PHE A 77 -19.72 0.64 5.38
CA PHE A 77 -18.46 1.32 5.12
C PHE A 77 -18.66 2.76 4.66
N GLU A 78 -17.98 3.69 5.33
CA GLU A 78 -17.92 5.10 4.95
C GLU A 78 -17.26 5.26 3.57
N GLU A 79 -17.93 5.98 2.69
CA GLU A 79 -17.50 6.17 1.31
C GLU A 79 -16.12 6.81 1.22
N GLY A 80 -15.17 6.10 0.62
CA GLY A 80 -13.84 6.64 0.34
C GLY A 80 -12.93 6.68 1.56
N SER A 81 -13.22 5.90 2.61
CA SER A 81 -12.47 5.89 3.88
C SER A 81 -11.75 4.55 4.11
N ILE A 82 -10.42 4.52 3.93
CA ILE A 82 -9.63 3.33 4.32
C ILE A 82 -9.61 3.19 5.85
N ALA A 83 -9.62 4.32 6.58
CA ALA A 83 -9.67 4.31 8.03
C ALA A 83 -10.91 3.56 8.54
N ASN A 84 -12.11 3.90 8.03
CA ASN A 84 -13.35 3.21 8.41
C ASN A 84 -13.37 1.74 7.99
N LEU A 85 -12.99 1.42 6.75
CA LEU A 85 -12.89 0.03 6.28
C LEU A 85 -12.01 -0.82 7.22
N THR A 86 -10.83 -0.30 7.57
CA THR A 86 -9.87 -1.01 8.42
C THR A 86 -10.33 -1.08 9.88
N ALA A 87 -11.02 -0.06 10.39
CA ALA A 87 -11.61 -0.09 11.74
C ALA A 87 -12.57 -1.27 11.91
N SER A 88 -13.41 -1.56 10.90
CA SER A 88 -14.32 -2.71 10.93
C SER A 88 -13.58 -4.04 10.74
N ILE A 89 -12.82 -4.19 9.65
CA ILE A 89 -12.29 -5.49 9.23
C ILE A 89 -11.14 -5.98 10.11
N ILE A 90 -10.28 -5.08 10.59
CA ILE A 90 -9.07 -5.44 11.35
C ILE A 90 -9.02 -4.82 12.75
N GLY A 91 -10.07 -4.13 13.20
CA GLY A 91 -10.06 -3.36 14.44
C GLY A 91 -9.78 -4.21 15.69
N ASN A 92 -10.64 -5.19 15.96
CA ASN A 92 -10.61 -5.95 17.22
C ASN A 92 -10.31 -7.44 17.04
N VAL A 93 -10.71 -8.03 15.90
CA VAL A 93 -10.78 -9.48 15.69
C VAL A 93 -9.44 -10.23 15.83
N PHE A 94 -8.32 -9.54 15.63
CA PHE A 94 -6.98 -10.13 15.79
C PHE A 94 -6.59 -10.38 17.25
N GLY A 95 -7.28 -9.78 18.22
CA GLY A 95 -7.04 -9.93 19.66
C GLY A 95 -7.96 -10.95 20.35
N PHE A 96 -8.78 -11.68 19.60
CA PHE A 96 -9.80 -12.57 20.17
C PHE A 96 -9.17 -13.77 20.88
N LYS A 97 -9.50 -13.98 22.17
CA LYS A 97 -8.95 -15.08 22.97
C LYS A 97 -9.23 -16.46 22.36
N ALA A 98 -10.41 -16.63 21.75
CA ALA A 98 -10.85 -17.87 21.10
C ALA A 98 -10.12 -18.17 19.78
N VAL A 99 -9.35 -17.21 19.26
CA VAL A 99 -8.59 -17.32 18.01
C VAL A 99 -7.11 -17.22 18.32
N LYS A 100 -6.38 -18.33 18.14
CA LYS A 100 -4.94 -18.40 18.41
C LYS A 100 -4.13 -17.54 17.42
N ALA A 101 -4.54 -17.54 16.15
CA ALA A 101 -3.94 -16.71 15.12
C ALA A 101 -4.97 -16.37 14.03
N LEU A 102 -4.85 -15.17 13.47
CA LEU A 102 -5.72 -14.69 12.42
C LEU A 102 -4.87 -13.94 11.40
N ARG A 103 -5.09 -14.19 10.11
CA ARG A 103 -4.45 -13.46 9.04
C ARG A 103 -5.45 -13.08 7.96
N LEU A 104 -5.56 -11.79 7.64
CA LEU A 104 -6.34 -11.32 6.50
C LEU A 104 -5.55 -11.60 5.21
N GLU A 105 -6.01 -12.56 4.42
CA GLU A 105 -5.29 -13.00 3.22
C GLU A 105 -5.70 -12.19 2.00
N ASP A 106 -6.98 -12.02 1.73
CA ASP A 106 -7.44 -11.28 0.56
C ASP A 106 -8.77 -10.57 0.82
N MET A 107 -9.07 -9.57 -0.01
CA MET A 107 -10.35 -8.87 0.02
C MET A 107 -10.89 -8.66 -1.39
N ARG A 108 -12.18 -8.90 -1.60
CA ARG A 108 -12.89 -8.44 -2.78
C ARG A 108 -13.53 -7.11 -2.44
N ILE A 109 -13.08 -6.04 -3.08
CA ILE A 109 -13.70 -4.72 -2.95
C ILE A 109 -14.69 -4.54 -4.11
N PRO A 110 -15.98 -4.29 -3.83
CA PRO A 110 -17.01 -4.23 -4.86
C PRO A 110 -16.85 -2.97 -5.71
N TYR A 111 -17.31 -3.04 -6.96
CA TYR A 111 -17.23 -1.93 -7.91
C TYR A 111 -17.82 -0.63 -7.34
N ALA A 112 -18.99 -0.71 -6.69
CA ALA A 112 -19.68 0.43 -6.09
C ALA A 112 -18.81 1.16 -5.05
N TYR A 113 -18.18 0.42 -4.13
CA TYR A 113 -17.30 1.00 -3.13
C TYR A 113 -16.01 1.53 -3.73
N LEU A 114 -15.42 0.84 -4.73
CA LEU A 114 -14.22 1.36 -5.42
C LEU A 114 -14.46 2.73 -6.06
N LYS A 115 -15.68 3.02 -6.55
CA LYS A 115 -16.01 4.30 -7.20
C LYS A 115 -16.10 5.48 -6.24
N THR A 116 -16.10 5.25 -4.93
CA THR A 116 -16.00 6.33 -3.95
C THR A 116 -14.56 6.79 -3.72
N PHE A 117 -13.56 6.05 -4.23
CA PHE A 117 -12.14 6.37 -4.11
C PHE A 117 -11.59 7.02 -5.38
N GLN A 118 -10.57 7.87 -5.21
CA GLN A 118 -9.87 8.53 -6.32
C GLN A 118 -9.05 7.53 -7.17
N GLY A 119 -8.44 6.54 -6.53
CA GLY A 119 -7.33 5.77 -7.12
C GLY A 119 -6.05 6.61 -7.32
N PRO A 120 -5.00 6.03 -7.93
CA PRO A 120 -3.67 6.67 -8.06
C PRO A 120 -3.71 8.09 -8.64
N ALA A 121 -3.05 9.04 -7.97
CA ALA A 121 -3.03 10.46 -8.32
C ALA A 121 -2.56 10.74 -9.77
N THR A 122 -1.64 9.96 -10.29
CA THR A 122 -1.10 10.02 -11.65
C THR A 122 -1.33 8.69 -12.36
N GLY A 123 -0.93 7.60 -11.73
CA GLY A 123 -0.94 6.25 -12.29
C GLY A 123 0.07 6.02 -13.42
N VAL A 124 0.29 4.74 -13.73
CA VAL A 124 1.37 4.27 -14.64
C VAL A 124 1.37 4.97 -16.01
N ILE A 125 0.20 5.20 -16.59
CA ILE A 125 0.11 5.74 -17.96
C ILE A 125 0.55 7.20 -18.00
N VAL A 126 -0.08 8.05 -17.20
CA VAL A 126 0.21 9.49 -17.15
C VAL A 126 1.61 9.76 -16.60
N GLU A 127 2.12 8.91 -15.69
CA GLU A 127 3.49 9.03 -15.24
C GLU A 127 4.49 8.85 -16.39
N ARG A 128 4.29 7.83 -17.22
CA ARG A 128 5.18 7.59 -18.38
C ARG A 128 5.11 8.71 -19.40
N GLU A 129 3.92 9.28 -19.61
CA GLU A 129 3.72 10.47 -20.43
C GLU A 129 4.46 11.69 -19.87
N ARG A 130 4.36 11.94 -18.56
CA ARG A 130 5.07 13.05 -17.89
C ARG A 130 6.59 12.89 -17.92
N MET A 131 7.08 11.66 -17.82
CA MET A 131 8.51 11.36 -17.84
C MET A 131 9.09 11.20 -19.25
N ASP A 132 8.24 11.03 -20.27
CA ASP A 132 8.61 10.67 -21.64
C ASP A 132 9.50 9.40 -21.70
N VAL A 133 9.13 8.38 -20.91
CA VAL A 133 9.87 7.10 -20.84
C VAL A 133 8.96 5.91 -21.09
N PHE A 134 9.17 5.27 -22.23
CA PHE A 134 8.37 4.13 -22.70
C PHE A 134 9.25 2.91 -23.03
N GLY A 135 8.64 1.72 -23.09
CA GLY A 135 9.30 0.49 -23.54
C GLY A 135 10.31 -0.14 -22.56
N ARG A 136 10.56 0.47 -21.39
CA ARG A 136 11.47 -0.06 -20.37
C ARG A 136 11.00 0.21 -18.93
N PRO A 137 11.53 -0.53 -17.94
CA PRO A 137 11.45 -0.14 -16.53
C PRO A 137 12.10 1.23 -16.28
N LEU A 138 11.55 1.96 -15.30
CA LEU A 138 12.18 3.16 -14.75
C LEU A 138 13.29 2.76 -13.79
N LEU A 139 14.45 3.41 -13.88
CA LEU A 139 15.62 3.13 -13.05
C LEU A 139 15.71 4.12 -11.90
N GLY A 140 15.82 3.60 -10.67
CA GLY A 140 15.87 4.39 -9.45
C GLY A 140 16.99 3.95 -8.50
N ALA A 141 17.51 4.87 -7.69
CA ALA A 141 18.42 4.53 -6.59
C ALA A 141 18.15 5.34 -5.32
N THR A 142 18.19 4.67 -4.17
CA THR A 142 18.18 5.35 -2.86
C THR A 142 19.57 5.93 -2.58
N VAL A 143 19.65 7.21 -2.25
CA VAL A 143 20.92 7.84 -1.83
C VAL A 143 21.49 7.13 -0.60
N LYS A 144 22.82 6.98 -0.57
CA LYS A 144 23.56 6.34 0.54
C LYS A 144 24.75 7.20 1.02
N PRO A 145 25.19 7.07 2.28
CA PRO A 145 24.62 6.24 3.36
C PRO A 145 23.21 6.67 3.76
N LYS A 146 22.46 5.83 4.50
CA LYS A 146 21.05 6.12 4.84
C LYS A 146 20.90 7.49 5.52
N LEU A 147 21.76 7.76 6.51
CA LEU A 147 21.77 8.99 7.31
C LEU A 147 23.18 9.59 7.35
N GLY A 148 23.28 10.89 7.62
CA GLY A 148 24.56 11.57 7.91
C GLY A 148 25.12 12.45 6.79
N LEU A 149 24.58 12.40 5.58
CA LEU A 149 24.94 13.36 4.52
C LEU A 149 24.32 14.74 4.79
N SER A 150 25.07 15.80 4.49
CA SER A 150 24.54 17.18 4.44
C SER A 150 23.72 17.43 3.17
N GLY A 151 22.89 18.48 3.15
CA GLY A 151 22.06 18.83 1.99
C GLY A 151 22.85 18.98 0.68
N LYS A 152 23.99 19.68 0.74
CA LYS A 152 24.89 19.87 -0.41
C LYS A 152 25.43 18.55 -0.97
N ASN A 153 25.87 17.65 -0.09
CA ASN A 153 26.39 16.35 -0.51
C ASN A 153 25.27 15.42 -0.98
N TYR A 154 24.07 15.53 -0.43
CA TYR A 154 22.88 14.84 -0.94
C TYR A 154 22.61 15.22 -2.40
N GLY A 155 22.57 16.53 -2.70
CA GLY A 155 22.38 17.04 -4.05
C GLY A 155 23.50 16.63 -5.02
N ARG A 156 24.75 16.51 -4.54
CA ARG A 156 25.86 15.96 -5.32
C ARG A 156 25.59 14.51 -5.76
N VAL A 157 25.17 13.64 -4.84
CA VAL A 157 24.89 12.24 -5.16
C VAL A 157 23.71 12.12 -6.14
N VAL A 158 22.66 12.93 -5.93
CA VAL A 158 21.52 13.03 -6.86
C VAL A 158 21.98 13.42 -8.26
N TYR A 159 22.80 14.46 -8.40
CA TYR A 159 23.32 14.87 -9.69
C TYR A 159 24.11 13.77 -10.40
N GLU A 160 25.09 13.16 -9.73
CA GLU A 160 25.95 12.16 -10.38
C GLU A 160 25.16 10.91 -10.79
N GLY A 161 24.21 10.45 -9.97
CA GLY A 161 23.37 9.30 -10.28
C GLY A 161 22.43 9.54 -11.47
N LEU A 162 21.77 10.70 -11.52
CA LEU A 162 20.87 11.06 -12.63
C LEU A 162 21.64 11.29 -13.93
N LYS A 163 22.78 11.99 -13.86
CA LYS A 163 23.68 12.18 -15.00
C LYS A 163 24.20 10.84 -15.53
N GLY A 164 24.44 9.87 -14.64
CA GLY A 164 24.89 8.52 -14.99
C GLY A 164 23.84 7.66 -15.70
N GLY A 165 22.59 8.11 -15.81
CA GLY A 165 21.54 7.44 -16.59
C GLY A 165 20.33 6.97 -15.79
N LEU A 166 20.30 7.13 -14.46
CA LEU A 166 19.09 6.86 -13.68
C LEU A 166 17.98 7.85 -14.04
N ASP A 167 16.72 7.40 -14.01
CA ASP A 167 15.56 8.28 -14.15
C ASP A 167 15.28 9.02 -12.84
N PHE A 168 15.49 8.31 -11.73
CA PHE A 168 15.22 8.79 -10.40
C PHE A 168 16.33 8.49 -9.39
N LEU A 169 16.47 9.38 -8.41
CA LEU A 169 16.98 9.01 -7.09
C LEU A 169 15.86 9.12 -6.05
N LYS A 170 16.14 8.80 -4.80
CA LYS A 170 15.21 9.05 -3.71
C LYS A 170 15.91 9.31 -2.39
N ASP A 171 15.23 10.08 -1.57
CA ASP A 171 15.49 10.14 -0.14
C ASP A 171 15.36 8.72 0.45
N ASP A 172 16.14 8.41 1.48
CA ASP A 172 15.93 7.19 2.27
C ASP A 172 14.67 7.34 3.14
N GLU A 173 13.98 6.24 3.50
CA GLU A 173 12.71 6.34 4.25
C GLU A 173 12.86 7.02 5.61
N ASN A 174 14.07 6.97 6.18
CA ASN A 174 14.38 7.62 7.44
C ASN A 174 15.07 8.98 7.28
N ILE A 175 15.15 9.54 6.07
CA ILE A 175 15.57 10.93 5.83
C ILE A 175 14.33 11.81 5.80
N ASN A 176 14.15 12.63 6.85
CA ASN A 176 13.05 13.58 6.95
C ASN A 176 13.64 14.99 7.15
N SER A 177 13.90 15.38 8.40
CA SER A 177 14.61 16.61 8.77
C SER A 177 15.38 16.40 10.06
N GLN A 178 16.69 16.22 9.96
CA GLN A 178 17.56 15.89 11.08
C GLN A 178 18.54 17.02 11.41
N PRO A 179 19.19 17.01 12.59
CA PRO A 179 20.22 17.99 12.91
C PRO A 179 21.36 18.10 11.89
N PHE A 180 21.74 16.99 11.24
CA PHE A 180 22.81 16.96 10.23
C PHE A 180 22.38 17.46 8.84
N MET A 181 21.07 17.55 8.57
CA MET A 181 20.52 18.00 7.30
C MET A 181 19.04 18.39 7.46
N ARG A 182 18.74 19.69 7.37
CA ARG A 182 17.36 20.17 7.36
C ARG A 182 16.74 19.99 5.98
N TRP A 183 15.45 19.72 5.94
CA TRP A 183 14.76 19.30 4.71
C TRP A 183 14.80 20.34 3.59
N ARG A 184 14.72 21.64 3.92
CA ARG A 184 14.77 22.74 2.94
C ARG A 184 16.11 22.78 2.19
N GLU A 185 17.22 22.61 2.92
CA GLU A 185 18.56 22.54 2.32
C GLU A 185 18.65 21.38 1.34
N ARG A 186 18.15 20.19 1.74
CA ARG A 186 18.13 19.00 0.89
C ARG A 186 17.33 19.25 -0.38
N PHE A 187 16.13 19.81 -0.27
CA PHE A 187 15.24 20.03 -1.43
C PHE A 187 15.89 20.96 -2.45
N LEU A 188 16.45 22.09 -2.00
CA LEU A 188 17.12 23.05 -2.89
C LEU A 188 18.33 22.44 -3.61
N TYR A 189 19.24 21.78 -2.88
CA TYR A 189 20.41 21.16 -3.50
C TYR A 189 20.06 19.94 -4.37
N CYS A 190 18.99 19.20 -4.06
CA CYS A 190 18.48 18.16 -4.95
C CYS A 190 17.93 18.74 -6.24
N MET A 191 17.13 19.81 -6.19
CA MET A 191 16.60 20.45 -7.40
C MET A 191 17.70 21.07 -8.26
N GLU A 192 18.75 21.63 -7.66
CA GLU A 192 19.95 22.05 -8.39
C GLU A 192 20.59 20.86 -9.14
N GLY A 193 20.76 19.72 -8.46
CA GLY A 193 21.32 18.51 -9.04
C GLY A 193 20.46 17.90 -10.14
N ILE A 194 19.14 17.86 -9.96
CA ILE A 194 18.16 17.39 -10.94
C ILE A 194 18.24 18.24 -12.21
N ASN A 195 18.10 19.56 -12.10
CA ASN A 195 18.11 20.45 -13.26
C ASN A 195 19.44 20.42 -14.02
N LYS A 196 20.57 20.28 -13.31
CA LYS A 196 21.88 20.06 -13.96
C LYS A 196 21.92 18.76 -14.75
N ALA A 197 21.33 17.68 -14.25
CA ALA A 197 21.27 16.40 -14.95
C ALA A 197 20.30 16.45 -16.15
N VAL A 198 19.15 17.13 -16.02
CA VAL A 198 18.21 17.38 -17.13
C VAL A 198 18.91 18.14 -18.25
N ALA A 199 19.57 19.25 -17.95
CA ALA A 199 20.28 20.06 -18.95
C ALA A 199 21.41 19.32 -19.66
N LYS A 200 22.00 18.28 -19.02
CA LYS A 200 23.07 17.46 -19.61
C LYS A 200 22.57 16.28 -20.43
N SER A 201 21.41 15.73 -20.08
CA SER A 201 20.87 14.50 -20.71
C SER A 201 19.76 14.77 -21.72
N GLY A 202 19.08 15.92 -21.62
CA GLY A 202 17.85 16.21 -22.39
C GLY A 202 16.63 15.39 -21.93
N GLN A 203 16.74 14.65 -20.83
CA GLN A 203 15.68 13.78 -20.30
C GLN A 203 15.05 14.40 -19.06
N VAL A 204 13.75 14.13 -18.84
CA VAL A 204 13.10 14.43 -17.56
C VAL A 204 13.73 13.57 -16.46
N LYS A 205 14.04 14.17 -15.31
CA LYS A 205 14.67 13.52 -14.16
C LYS A 205 13.97 13.94 -12.87
N GLY A 206 14.10 13.12 -11.82
CA GLY A 206 13.59 13.48 -10.51
C GLY A 206 14.36 12.86 -9.35
N SER A 207 14.04 13.31 -8.14
CA SER A 207 14.41 12.60 -6.91
C SER A 207 13.21 12.61 -5.99
N TYR A 208 12.86 11.47 -5.38
CA TYR A 208 11.68 11.41 -4.51
C TYR A 208 11.98 12.16 -3.22
N LEU A 209 11.51 13.42 -3.14
CA LEU A 209 11.70 14.27 -1.98
C LEU A 209 10.77 13.80 -0.86
N ASN A 210 11.33 13.36 0.27
CA ASN A 210 10.55 12.78 1.36
C ASN A 210 9.85 13.88 2.18
N VAL A 211 8.53 13.90 2.08
CA VAL A 211 7.66 14.87 2.77
C VAL A 211 7.08 14.32 4.08
N THR A 212 7.37 13.06 4.45
CA THR A 212 6.98 12.47 5.74
C THR A 212 7.39 13.36 6.91
N ALA A 213 6.43 13.73 7.75
CA ALA A 213 6.63 14.56 8.93
C ALA A 213 5.74 14.09 10.10
N SER A 214 5.88 14.72 11.26
CA SER A 214 5.12 14.40 12.47
C SER A 214 3.66 14.84 12.43
N THR A 215 3.36 15.92 11.71
CA THR A 215 2.03 16.52 11.62
C THR A 215 1.63 16.73 10.17
N MET A 216 0.32 16.81 9.90
CA MET A 216 -0.18 17.08 8.55
C MET A 216 0.25 18.48 8.06
N GLU A 217 0.33 19.46 8.96
CA GLU A 217 0.77 20.82 8.65
C GLU A 217 2.21 20.83 8.13
N ASP A 218 3.12 20.11 8.81
CA ASP A 218 4.51 19.98 8.37
C ASP A 218 4.63 19.18 7.06
N MET A 219 3.78 18.17 6.88
CA MET A 219 3.74 17.41 5.63
C MET A 219 3.30 18.28 4.45
N TYR A 220 2.24 19.07 4.62
CA TYR A 220 1.77 20.01 3.61
C TYR A 220 2.80 21.10 3.34
N GLU A 221 3.44 21.65 4.37
CA GLU A 221 4.52 22.64 4.20
C GLU A 221 5.64 22.11 3.29
N ARG A 222 6.07 20.86 3.51
CA ARG A 222 7.10 20.21 2.69
C ARG A 222 6.62 19.93 1.27
N ALA A 223 5.39 19.43 1.13
CA ALA A 223 4.82 19.10 -0.17
C ALA A 223 4.60 20.35 -1.04
N GLU A 224 4.07 21.43 -0.46
CA GLU A 224 3.94 22.72 -1.12
C GLU A 224 5.30 23.31 -1.50
N TYR A 225 6.31 23.15 -0.64
CA TYR A 225 7.66 23.58 -0.99
C TYR A 225 8.24 22.76 -2.15
N ALA A 226 8.07 21.44 -2.16
CA ALA A 226 8.49 20.57 -3.27
C ALA A 226 7.84 20.95 -4.60
N LYS A 227 6.54 21.30 -4.55
CA LYS A 227 5.80 21.85 -5.70
C LYS A 227 6.37 23.21 -6.13
N ALA A 228 6.59 24.13 -5.19
CA ALA A 228 7.09 25.47 -5.47
C ALA A 228 8.48 25.47 -6.12
N VAL A 229 9.34 24.49 -5.79
CA VAL A 229 10.66 24.33 -6.43
C VAL A 229 10.61 23.52 -7.73
N GLY A 230 9.44 23.04 -8.15
CA GLY A 230 9.23 22.36 -9.43
C GLY A 230 9.62 20.88 -9.45
N SER A 231 9.55 20.17 -8.31
CA SER A 231 9.74 18.71 -8.32
C SER A 231 8.62 18.01 -9.11
N VAL A 232 8.95 16.92 -9.80
CA VAL A 232 7.97 16.07 -10.49
C VAL A 232 7.36 15.00 -9.56
N ILE A 233 8.03 14.71 -8.44
CA ILE A 233 7.71 13.59 -7.55
C ILE A 233 8.09 13.88 -6.10
N VAL A 234 7.25 13.40 -5.18
CA VAL A 234 7.53 13.35 -3.73
C VAL A 234 7.35 11.92 -3.22
N MET A 235 7.90 11.63 -2.05
CA MET A 235 7.62 10.38 -1.35
C MET A 235 7.08 10.56 0.05
N ILE A 236 6.30 9.56 0.47
CA ILE A 236 5.76 9.39 1.81
C ILE A 236 6.05 7.97 2.32
N ASP A 237 6.03 7.80 3.63
CA ASP A 237 6.25 6.52 4.29
C ASP A 237 4.94 5.98 4.87
N LEU A 238 4.69 4.68 4.74
CA LEU A 238 3.48 4.01 5.23
C LEU A 238 3.17 4.26 6.71
N VAL A 239 4.19 4.55 7.52
CA VAL A 239 4.07 4.83 8.96
C VAL A 239 3.30 6.10 9.30
N ILE A 240 3.04 6.99 8.34
CA ILE A 240 2.19 8.18 8.57
C ILE A 240 0.71 7.84 8.76
N GLY A 241 0.29 6.62 8.41
CA GLY A 241 -1.09 6.16 8.55
C GLY A 241 -2.00 6.50 7.37
N TYR A 242 -3.11 5.75 7.26
CA TYR A 242 -3.96 5.77 6.06
C TYR A 242 -4.64 7.11 5.82
N THR A 243 -5.09 7.81 6.86
CA THR A 243 -5.70 9.14 6.74
C THR A 243 -4.75 10.15 6.12
N ALA A 244 -3.50 10.21 6.59
CA ALA A 244 -2.49 11.10 6.03
C ALA A 244 -2.13 10.71 4.59
N ILE A 245 -2.04 9.41 4.28
CA ILE A 245 -1.80 8.92 2.92
C ILE A 245 -2.92 9.37 1.96
N GLN A 246 -4.19 9.23 2.35
CA GLN A 246 -5.32 9.68 1.52
C GLN A 246 -5.30 11.19 1.31
N SER A 247 -5.03 11.98 2.37
CA SER A 247 -4.84 13.42 2.27
C SER A 247 -3.73 13.81 1.29
N MET A 248 -2.59 13.11 1.33
CA MET A 248 -1.47 13.34 0.42
C MET A 248 -1.78 12.90 -1.01
N ALA A 249 -2.55 11.84 -1.23
CA ALA A 249 -2.95 11.38 -2.56
C ALA A 249 -3.94 12.36 -3.23
N LEU A 250 -4.88 12.92 -2.46
CA LEU A 250 -5.77 13.98 -2.93
C LEU A 250 -4.98 15.25 -3.25
N TRP A 251 -4.04 15.63 -2.38
CA TRP A 251 -3.16 16.76 -2.62
C TRP A 251 -2.30 16.56 -3.88
N ALA A 252 -1.72 15.37 -4.06
CA ALA A 252 -0.87 15.06 -5.21
C ALA A 252 -1.62 15.20 -6.53
N ARG A 253 -2.87 14.71 -6.60
CA ARG A 253 -3.74 14.90 -7.77
C ARG A 253 -4.02 16.37 -8.05
N LYS A 254 -4.36 17.16 -7.03
CA LYS A 254 -4.70 18.59 -7.16
C LYS A 254 -3.50 19.47 -7.53
N ASN A 255 -2.29 18.96 -7.35
CA ASN A 255 -1.04 19.70 -7.52
C ASN A 255 -0.11 19.08 -8.56
N ASP A 256 -0.62 18.20 -9.42
CA ASP A 256 0.12 17.55 -10.50
C ASP A 256 1.41 16.83 -10.06
N MET A 257 1.42 16.29 -8.85
CA MET A 257 2.60 15.63 -8.27
C MET A 257 2.48 14.11 -8.36
N ILE A 258 3.57 13.43 -8.72
CA ILE A 258 3.65 11.97 -8.60
C ILE A 258 3.89 11.60 -7.12
N LEU A 259 3.14 10.63 -6.59
CA LEU A 259 3.21 10.24 -5.18
C LEU A 259 3.80 8.84 -4.98
N HIS A 260 5.05 8.78 -4.50
CA HIS A 260 5.71 7.52 -4.17
C HIS A 260 5.44 7.09 -2.72
N LEU A 261 5.00 5.84 -2.51
CA LEU A 261 4.87 5.24 -1.18
C LEU A 261 6.00 4.27 -0.89
N HIS A 262 6.81 4.60 0.13
CA HIS A 262 7.69 3.63 0.76
C HIS A 262 6.94 2.87 1.86
N ARG A 263 7.00 1.53 1.84
CA ARG A 263 6.22 0.66 2.74
C ARG A 263 6.82 0.47 4.14
N ALA A 264 7.44 1.51 4.71
CA ALA A 264 8.09 1.42 6.02
C ALA A 264 7.17 0.78 7.08
N GLY A 265 7.70 -0.18 7.85
CA GLY A 265 6.95 -0.88 8.89
C GLY A 265 6.06 -2.04 8.43
N HIS A 266 5.77 -2.22 7.13
CA HIS A 266 4.79 -3.22 6.68
C HIS A 266 5.07 -4.66 7.19
N SER A 267 6.35 -5.06 7.25
CA SER A 267 6.74 -6.43 7.59
C SER A 267 6.48 -6.80 9.05
N THR A 268 6.11 -5.85 9.92
CA THR A 268 5.70 -6.15 11.30
C THR A 268 4.42 -7.00 11.34
N TYR A 269 3.54 -6.86 10.35
CA TYR A 269 2.30 -7.62 10.23
C TYR A 269 2.14 -8.36 8.90
N THR A 270 3.02 -8.19 7.90
CA THR A 270 2.88 -8.91 6.62
C THR A 270 3.71 -10.18 6.50
N ARG A 271 4.76 -10.33 7.32
CA ARG A 271 5.80 -11.34 7.13
C ARG A 271 5.37 -12.76 7.50
N GLN A 272 4.64 -12.91 8.59
CA GLN A 272 4.27 -14.23 9.09
C GLN A 272 3.05 -14.77 8.32
N LYS A 273 3.07 -16.06 7.97
CA LYS A 273 1.96 -16.70 7.24
C LYS A 273 0.76 -17.02 8.12
N ASN A 274 0.94 -17.18 9.42
CA ASN A 274 -0.12 -17.55 10.35
C ASN A 274 -0.89 -16.35 10.91
N HIS A 275 -0.27 -15.17 11.02
CA HIS A 275 -0.90 -14.01 11.66
C HIS A 275 -0.58 -12.70 10.92
N GLY A 276 -1.55 -11.78 10.89
CA GLY A 276 -1.39 -10.41 10.41
C GLY A 276 -2.15 -10.10 9.12
N ILE A 277 -1.56 -9.34 8.20
CA ILE A 277 -2.25 -8.90 6.97
C ILE A 277 -1.35 -9.22 5.79
N ASN A 278 -1.85 -9.98 4.81
CA ASN A 278 -1.07 -10.22 3.61
C ASN A 278 -0.82 -8.92 2.85
N PHE A 279 0.39 -8.74 2.31
CA PHE A 279 0.75 -7.51 1.62
C PHE A 279 -0.13 -7.21 0.40
N ARG A 280 -0.76 -8.21 -0.24
CA ARG A 280 -1.74 -7.97 -1.32
C ARG A 280 -2.93 -7.12 -0.89
N VAL A 281 -3.37 -7.25 0.36
CA VAL A 281 -4.47 -6.46 0.91
C VAL A 281 -4.02 -5.01 1.07
N ILE A 282 -2.78 -4.79 1.54
CA ILE A 282 -2.16 -3.47 1.60
C ILE A 282 -2.01 -2.87 0.19
N CYS A 283 -1.63 -3.66 -0.83
CA CYS A 283 -1.62 -3.21 -2.22
C CYS A 283 -3.00 -2.71 -2.66
N LYS A 284 -4.08 -3.44 -2.30
CA LYS A 284 -5.44 -3.03 -2.64
C LYS A 284 -5.80 -1.70 -1.97
N TRP A 285 -5.58 -1.60 -0.66
CA TRP A 285 -5.86 -0.38 0.09
C TRP A 285 -5.07 0.82 -0.41
N MET A 286 -3.78 0.66 -0.73
CA MET A 286 -2.95 1.77 -1.19
C MET A 286 -3.28 2.20 -2.63
N ARG A 287 -3.69 1.26 -3.50
CA ARG A 287 -4.23 1.59 -4.82
C ARG A 287 -5.55 2.37 -4.69
N MET A 288 -6.43 1.99 -3.76
CA MET A 288 -7.64 2.76 -3.45
C MET A 288 -7.31 4.14 -2.87
N SER A 289 -6.41 4.23 -1.89
CA SER A 289 -5.97 5.49 -1.27
C SER A 289 -5.40 6.47 -2.29
N GLY A 290 -4.71 5.97 -3.31
CA GLY A 290 -4.32 6.73 -4.48
C GLY A 290 -2.85 7.09 -4.60
N VAL A 291 -1.96 6.23 -4.08
CA VAL A 291 -0.51 6.38 -4.34
C VAL A 291 -0.15 5.92 -5.74
N ASP A 292 0.86 6.55 -6.33
CA ASP A 292 1.32 6.25 -7.69
C ASP A 292 2.32 5.11 -7.72
N HIS A 293 3.23 5.07 -6.74
CA HIS A 293 4.17 3.97 -6.58
C HIS A 293 3.97 3.27 -5.25
N ILE A 294 4.27 1.98 -5.21
CA ILE A 294 4.46 1.25 -3.95
C ILE A 294 5.57 0.20 -4.11
N HIS A 295 6.41 0.06 -3.08
CA HIS A 295 7.40 -1.03 -3.06
C HIS A 295 6.70 -2.39 -3.00
N ALA A 296 6.98 -3.29 -3.94
CA ALA A 296 6.24 -4.55 -4.09
C ALA A 296 7.13 -5.81 -4.01
N GLY A 297 8.41 -5.65 -3.66
CA GLY A 297 9.35 -6.76 -3.52
C GLY A 297 10.17 -7.01 -4.80
N THR A 298 11.23 -7.79 -4.65
CA THR A 298 12.25 -8.03 -5.68
C THR A 298 12.42 -9.49 -6.07
N VAL A 299 11.84 -10.43 -5.32
CA VAL A 299 12.09 -11.88 -5.40
C VAL A 299 13.53 -12.29 -5.07
N VAL A 300 14.49 -11.80 -5.86
CA VAL A 300 15.92 -12.19 -5.82
C VAL A 300 16.79 -11.24 -5.00
N GLY A 301 16.20 -10.20 -4.40
CA GLY A 301 16.92 -9.26 -3.56
C GLY A 301 17.05 -9.71 -2.10
N LYS A 302 17.45 -8.78 -1.24
CA LYS A 302 17.76 -9.09 0.18
C LYS A 302 16.54 -9.20 1.10
N LEU A 303 15.35 -8.82 0.61
CA LEU A 303 14.11 -8.80 1.39
C LEU A 303 13.24 -10.00 0.96
N GLU A 304 12.39 -10.47 1.86
CA GLU A 304 11.48 -11.59 1.58
C GLU A 304 10.54 -11.30 0.39
N GLY A 305 10.28 -12.32 -0.42
CA GLY A 305 9.41 -12.23 -1.58
C GLY A 305 9.38 -13.55 -2.35
N ASP A 306 8.44 -14.43 -2.01
CA ASP A 306 8.14 -15.60 -2.84
C ASP A 306 7.73 -15.17 -4.27
N PRO A 307 8.24 -15.79 -5.35
CA PRO A 307 7.96 -15.36 -6.72
C PRO A 307 6.48 -15.27 -7.06
N ASN A 308 5.68 -16.25 -6.63
CA ASN A 308 4.25 -16.30 -6.94
C ASN A 308 3.48 -15.24 -6.15
N ALA A 309 3.80 -15.09 -4.86
CA ALA A 309 3.20 -14.04 -4.04
C ALA A 309 3.52 -12.64 -4.59
N VAL A 310 4.78 -12.40 -4.97
CA VAL A 310 5.23 -11.12 -5.54
C VAL A 310 4.52 -10.86 -6.87
N LYS A 311 4.41 -11.85 -7.76
CA LYS A 311 3.63 -11.72 -9.00
C LYS A 311 2.17 -11.36 -8.71
N GLY A 312 1.54 -12.00 -7.72
CA GLY A 312 0.19 -11.65 -7.28
C GLY A 312 0.06 -10.20 -6.80
N PHE A 313 1.08 -9.65 -6.12
CA PHE A 313 1.10 -8.23 -5.74
C PHE A 313 1.19 -7.31 -6.96
N TYR A 314 2.02 -7.66 -7.95
CA TYR A 314 2.16 -6.89 -9.19
C TYR A 314 0.87 -6.91 -10.00
N ASP A 315 0.24 -8.08 -10.15
CA ASP A 315 -1.05 -8.24 -10.83
C ASP A 315 -2.13 -7.38 -10.16
N THR A 316 -2.18 -7.39 -8.81
CA THR A 316 -3.08 -6.54 -8.01
C THR A 316 -2.91 -5.04 -8.30
N LEU A 317 -1.69 -4.58 -8.54
CA LEU A 317 -1.37 -3.16 -8.75
C LEU A 317 -1.55 -2.71 -10.22
N LEU A 318 -1.35 -3.61 -11.18
CA LEU A 318 -1.23 -3.29 -12.61
C LEU A 318 -2.41 -3.72 -13.47
N LEU A 319 -3.19 -4.74 -13.07
CA LEU A 319 -4.32 -5.21 -13.88
C LEU A 319 -5.57 -4.34 -13.66
N THR A 320 -6.47 -4.36 -14.65
CA THR A 320 -7.78 -3.67 -14.59
C THR A 320 -8.86 -4.55 -13.96
N ALA A 321 -8.66 -5.86 -13.96
CA ALA A 321 -9.46 -6.84 -13.25
C ALA A 321 -8.56 -8.00 -12.82
N LEU A 322 -8.94 -8.66 -11.74
CA LEU A 322 -8.29 -9.84 -11.18
C LEU A 322 -9.22 -11.04 -11.38
N LYS A 323 -8.63 -12.17 -11.73
CA LYS A 323 -9.27 -13.48 -11.76
C LYS A 323 -8.70 -14.30 -10.61
N GLU A 324 -9.53 -15.11 -9.95
CA GLU A 324 -9.08 -16.05 -8.94
C GLU A 324 -7.94 -16.92 -9.49
N ASP A 325 -6.81 -16.87 -8.79
CA ASP A 325 -5.65 -17.71 -9.00
C ASP A 325 -4.97 -17.93 -7.65
N ARG A 326 -5.34 -19.04 -6.99
CA ARG A 326 -4.83 -19.39 -5.67
C ARG A 326 -3.31 -19.65 -5.67
N THR A 327 -2.71 -19.94 -6.83
CA THR A 327 -1.24 -20.14 -6.93
C THR A 327 -0.49 -18.82 -6.72
N LEU A 328 -1.08 -17.70 -7.12
CA LEU A 328 -0.60 -16.33 -6.87
C LEU A 328 -1.17 -15.76 -5.57
N GLY A 329 -2.04 -16.51 -4.89
CA GLY A 329 -2.77 -16.10 -3.71
C GLY A 329 -3.85 -15.05 -3.97
N ILE A 330 -4.39 -14.99 -5.20
CA ILE A 330 -5.58 -14.20 -5.52
C ILE A 330 -6.80 -15.09 -5.30
N PHE A 331 -7.62 -14.77 -4.30
CA PHE A 331 -8.73 -15.64 -3.88
C PHE A 331 -10.10 -15.17 -4.38
N PHE A 332 -10.15 -13.97 -4.97
CA PHE A 332 -11.39 -13.39 -5.47
C PHE A 332 -11.21 -12.81 -6.86
N ASP A 333 -12.20 -13.04 -7.71
CA ASP A 333 -12.43 -12.20 -8.88
C ASP A 333 -12.74 -10.76 -8.42
N MET A 334 -12.14 -9.76 -9.06
CA MET A 334 -12.31 -8.37 -8.67
C MET A 334 -12.02 -7.42 -9.84
N ASP A 335 -13.01 -6.63 -10.25
CA ASP A 335 -12.80 -5.51 -11.18
C ASP A 335 -12.25 -4.28 -10.42
N TRP A 336 -11.36 -3.50 -11.04
CA TRP A 336 -10.77 -2.30 -10.43
C TRP A 336 -11.60 -1.02 -10.64
N ALA A 337 -12.80 -1.12 -11.21
CA ALA A 337 -13.70 0.01 -11.46
C ALA A 337 -13.06 1.16 -12.25
N ALA A 338 -12.12 0.80 -13.13
CA ALA A 338 -11.25 1.70 -13.88
C ALA A 338 -10.37 2.64 -13.02
N LEU A 339 -10.14 2.32 -11.75
CA LEU A 339 -9.10 2.98 -10.96
C LEU A 339 -7.74 2.80 -11.65
N ARG A 340 -6.97 3.89 -11.70
CA ARG A 340 -5.64 3.91 -12.32
C ARG A 340 -4.74 2.80 -11.77
N LYS A 341 -3.78 2.39 -12.59
CA LYS A 341 -2.75 1.40 -12.23
C LYS A 341 -1.73 2.05 -11.29
N CYS A 342 -1.29 1.33 -10.27
CA CYS A 342 -0.21 1.75 -9.37
C CYS A 342 1.10 1.06 -9.82
N LEU A 343 2.20 1.82 -9.89
CA LEU A 343 3.49 1.30 -10.33
C LEU A 343 4.18 0.52 -9.19
N PRO A 344 4.41 -0.80 -9.33
CA PRO A 344 5.19 -1.54 -8.36
C PRO A 344 6.67 -1.15 -8.46
N VAL A 345 7.33 -1.03 -7.31
CA VAL A 345 8.76 -0.72 -7.20
C VAL A 345 9.52 -1.92 -6.64
N ALA A 346 10.47 -2.42 -7.42
CA ALA A 346 11.44 -3.43 -7.02
C ALA A 346 12.68 -2.74 -6.41
N SER A 347 12.91 -2.90 -5.11
CA SER A 347 14.04 -2.28 -4.42
C SER A 347 14.56 -3.16 -3.28
N GLY A 348 15.89 -3.20 -3.13
CA GLY A 348 16.58 -3.80 -2.00
C GLY A 348 17.49 -4.96 -2.36
N GLY A 349 18.81 -4.70 -2.35
CA GLY A 349 19.82 -5.76 -2.52
C GLY A 349 19.85 -6.37 -3.92
N ILE A 350 19.38 -5.65 -4.93
CA ILE A 350 19.48 -6.04 -6.34
C ILE A 350 20.70 -5.40 -7.01
N HIS A 351 21.28 -6.05 -8.01
CA HIS A 351 22.38 -5.53 -8.82
C HIS A 351 22.21 -5.89 -10.30
N CYS A 352 23.01 -5.26 -11.18
CA CYS A 352 22.85 -5.38 -12.64
C CYS A 352 22.97 -6.82 -13.20
N GLY A 353 23.66 -7.72 -12.50
CA GLY A 353 23.75 -9.13 -12.91
C GLY A 353 22.42 -9.89 -12.85
N GLN A 354 21.44 -9.36 -12.12
CA GLN A 354 20.11 -9.95 -11.94
C GLN A 354 19.08 -9.43 -12.94
N MET A 355 19.46 -8.57 -13.89
CA MET A 355 18.51 -7.91 -14.82
C MET A 355 17.69 -8.87 -15.69
N HIS A 356 18.16 -10.11 -15.89
CA HIS A 356 17.49 -11.12 -16.70
C HIS A 356 16.40 -11.90 -15.96
N GLN A 357 16.36 -11.80 -14.63
CA GLN A 357 15.40 -12.45 -13.73
C GLN A 357 14.18 -11.55 -13.56
#